data_AF-A0AAV6LFR0-F1
#
_entry.id   AF-A0AAV6LFR0-F1
#
_cell.length_a   1.000
_cell.length_b   1.000
_cell.length_c   1.000
_cell.angle_alpha   90.00
_cell.angle_beta   90.00
_cell.angle_gamma   90.00
#
_symmetry.space_group_name_H-M   'P 1'
#
loop_
_entity.id
_entity.type
_entity.pdbx_description
1 polymer ?
#
loop_
_entity_poly.entity_id
_entity_poly.type
_entity_poly.pdbx_seq_one_letter_code
_entity_poly.pdbx_strand_id
1 'polypeptide(L)'
;MSITSKFLPLHLSFPNPNPKFPFPTPTPRPLSHPKPLTIRCAKKRQRTGNLRYPSEKKKLKSKQKTQIDEADKFEGFWRLYKLGVPVHRDPGKDFLGVSDALLKQIAKALKFPAASMLPPEAFSVVRKSFDARKFLKEPKFVYTVDMDVNKLLDLEPCTWDFIFELEPKVGEIEHLPHERVSGDVTSIIQNYRRIYDGTVPIKDGNNQHSEPHKHPTTKKPRVVVVGSGPSGLFASLVLAEFGADVTLLERGQAVEQRGRDIGALVVRKILQLESNFCFGEVIS
;
A
#
# COMPACT_ATOMS: atom_id res chain seq x y z
N MET A 1 -17.09 74.09 3.73
CA MET A 1 -18.07 73.82 2.66
C MET A 1 -18.63 72.43 2.88
N SER A 2 -19.85 72.35 3.40
CA SER A 2 -20.57 71.10 3.69
C SER A 2 -21.36 70.70 2.46
N ILE A 3 -21.08 69.52 1.88
CA ILE A 3 -21.83 68.98 0.76
C ILE A 3 -22.49 67.69 1.24
N THR A 4 -23.81 67.78 1.35
CA THR A 4 -24.76 66.73 1.72
C THR A 4 -24.88 65.72 0.58
N SER A 5 -24.48 64.47 0.83
CA SER A 5 -24.71 63.34 -0.07
C SER A 5 -26.15 62.85 0.05
N LYS A 6 -26.96 63.09 -0.98
CA LYS A 6 -28.31 62.52 -1.13
C LYS A 6 -28.18 61.04 -1.51
N PHE A 7 -28.53 60.14 -0.59
CA PHE A 7 -28.72 58.72 -0.91
C PHE A 7 -30.01 58.54 -1.73
N LEU A 8 -29.87 58.07 -2.96
CA LEU A 8 -30.95 57.48 -3.77
C LEU A 8 -30.89 55.95 -3.61
N PRO A 9 -31.99 55.26 -3.29
CA PRO A 9 -32.00 53.80 -3.26
C PRO A 9 -32.04 53.27 -4.70
N LEU A 10 -30.92 52.72 -5.18
CA LEU A 10 -30.87 51.93 -6.41
C LEU A 10 -31.51 50.56 -6.11
N HIS A 11 -32.75 50.39 -6.51
CA HIS A 11 -33.45 49.10 -6.52
C HIS A 11 -32.91 48.27 -7.69
N LEU A 12 -31.88 47.45 -7.44
CA LEU A 12 -31.38 46.46 -8.39
C LEU A 12 -32.35 45.27 -8.45
N SER A 13 -33.18 45.25 -9.48
CA SER A 13 -33.94 44.06 -9.88
C SER A 13 -32.99 43.00 -10.43
N PHE A 14 -32.85 41.89 -9.72
CA PHE A 14 -32.12 40.72 -10.19
C PHE A 14 -32.85 40.08 -11.39
N PRO A 15 -32.20 39.84 -12.53
CA PRO A 15 -32.81 39.06 -13.60
C PRO A 15 -32.87 37.57 -13.21
N ASN A 16 -34.03 36.99 -13.49
CA ASN A 16 -34.51 35.61 -13.35
C ASN A 16 -33.41 34.51 -13.44
N PRO A 17 -33.37 33.48 -12.55
CA PRO A 17 -32.27 32.51 -12.47
C PRO A 17 -32.32 31.34 -13.47
N ASN A 18 -33.16 31.37 -14.50
CA ASN A 18 -33.36 30.22 -15.39
C ASN A 18 -33.26 30.58 -16.89
N PRO A 19 -32.09 30.43 -17.54
CA PRO A 19 -32.03 30.39 -18.99
C PRO A 19 -32.60 29.06 -19.48
N LYS A 20 -33.79 29.08 -20.09
CA LYS A 20 -34.35 27.91 -20.78
C LYS A 20 -33.59 27.68 -22.10
N PHE A 21 -32.71 26.68 -22.11
CA PHE A 21 -32.14 26.16 -23.36
C PHE A 21 -33.15 25.26 -24.09
N PRO A 22 -33.25 25.30 -25.43
CA PRO A 22 -34.20 24.50 -26.18
C PRO A 22 -33.59 23.12 -26.46
N PHE A 23 -33.94 22.12 -25.65
CA PHE A 23 -33.73 20.72 -25.99
C PHE A 23 -35.08 19.98 -25.99
N PRO A 24 -35.36 19.14 -27.00
CA PRO A 24 -36.62 18.41 -27.10
C PRO A 24 -36.72 17.37 -25.97
N THR A 25 -37.86 17.39 -25.26
CA THR A 25 -38.18 16.46 -24.17
C THR A 25 -38.29 15.02 -24.69
N PRO A 26 -37.46 14.06 -24.26
CA PRO A 26 -37.71 12.66 -24.52
C PRO A 26 -38.75 12.14 -23.51
N THR A 27 -39.79 11.48 -24.03
CA THR A 27 -40.78 10.71 -23.27
C THR A 27 -40.12 9.76 -22.25
N PRO A 28 -40.63 9.62 -21.03
CA PRO A 28 -40.01 8.81 -20.00
C PRO A 28 -40.17 7.31 -20.33
N ARG A 29 -39.09 6.64 -20.73
CA ARG A 29 -38.99 5.19 -20.58
C ARG A 29 -38.70 4.89 -19.11
N PRO A 30 -39.26 3.81 -18.53
CA PRO A 30 -38.92 3.42 -17.18
C PRO A 30 -37.43 3.03 -17.14
N LEU A 31 -36.61 3.93 -16.62
CA LEU A 31 -35.22 3.64 -16.28
C LEU A 31 -35.26 2.70 -15.07
N SER A 32 -34.97 1.42 -15.29
CA SER A 32 -34.53 0.57 -14.20
C SER A 32 -33.25 1.19 -13.65
N HIS A 33 -33.36 1.87 -12.51
CA HIS A 33 -32.20 2.39 -11.81
C HIS A 33 -31.22 1.23 -11.58
N PRO A 34 -29.97 1.27 -12.09
CA PRO A 34 -28.95 0.41 -11.53
C PRO A 34 -28.83 0.85 -10.08
N LYS A 35 -29.17 -0.05 -9.15
CA LYS A 35 -29.03 0.19 -7.72
C LYS A 35 -27.62 0.77 -7.50
N PRO A 36 -27.46 1.91 -6.80
CA PRO A 36 -26.13 2.37 -6.45
C PRO A 36 -25.44 1.21 -5.73
N LEU A 37 -24.33 0.75 -6.28
CA LEU A 37 -23.42 -0.15 -5.57
C LEU A 37 -22.86 0.65 -4.41
N THR A 38 -23.61 0.67 -3.31
CA THR A 38 -23.14 1.16 -2.03
C THR A 38 -22.03 0.20 -1.63
N ILE A 39 -20.78 0.58 -1.91
CA ILE A 39 -19.60 -0.05 -1.33
C ILE A 39 -19.71 0.20 0.17
N ARG A 40 -20.34 -0.74 0.87
CA ARG A 40 -20.28 -0.79 2.32
C ARG A 40 -18.84 -1.12 2.64
N CYS A 41 -18.06 -0.10 3.00
CA CYS A 41 -16.79 -0.30 3.67
C CYS A 41 -17.00 -1.41 4.70
N ALA A 42 -16.24 -2.51 4.60
CA ALA A 42 -16.36 -3.64 5.51
C ALA A 42 -16.52 -3.09 6.93
N LYS A 43 -17.60 -3.50 7.61
CA LYS A 43 -18.01 -2.98 8.94
C LYS A 43 -16.75 -2.59 9.69
N LYS A 44 -16.63 -1.29 9.98
CA LYS A 44 -15.57 -0.64 10.75
C LYS A 44 -14.98 -1.70 11.69
N ARG A 45 -13.83 -2.31 11.31
CA ARG A 45 -13.07 -3.13 12.27
C ARG A 45 -12.95 -2.18 13.44
N GLN A 46 -13.60 -2.50 14.56
CA GLN A 46 -13.54 -1.67 15.76
C GLN A 46 -12.07 -1.34 15.92
N ARG A 47 -11.76 -0.05 15.78
CA ARG A 47 -10.40 0.44 15.97
C ARG A 47 -10.13 0.06 17.41
N THR A 48 -9.42 -1.05 17.61
CA THR A 48 -8.95 -1.52 18.91
C THR A 48 -7.78 -0.61 19.26
N GLY A 49 -8.10 0.69 19.37
CA GLY A 49 -7.25 1.67 20.01
C GLY A 49 -7.09 1.20 21.44
N ASN A 50 -5.84 0.88 21.78
CA ASN A 50 -5.32 0.83 23.13
C ASN A 50 -6.04 -0.06 24.17
N LEU A 51 -6.86 -1.04 23.77
CA LEU A 51 -7.52 -1.99 24.69
C LEU A 51 -6.81 -3.35 24.82
N ARG A 52 -5.52 -3.46 24.47
CA ARG A 52 -4.74 -4.66 24.77
C ARG A 52 -3.36 -4.29 25.26
N TYR A 53 -3.02 -4.72 26.46
CA TYR A 53 -1.69 -4.52 27.04
C TYR A 53 -0.63 -5.25 26.18
N PRO A 54 0.62 -4.73 26.08
CA PRO A 54 1.69 -5.38 25.32
C PRO A 54 1.92 -6.86 25.69
N SER A 55 1.68 -7.21 26.97
CA SER A 55 1.74 -8.58 27.49
C SER A 55 0.63 -9.50 26.94
N GLU A 56 -0.57 -8.97 26.72
CA GLU A 56 -1.70 -9.74 26.16
C GLU A 56 -1.53 -9.99 24.66
N LYS A 57 -0.98 -9.02 23.91
CA LYS A 57 -0.55 -9.25 22.52
C LYS A 57 0.53 -10.34 22.44
N LYS A 58 1.46 -10.36 23.41
CA LYS A 58 2.52 -11.37 23.47
C LYS A 58 1.98 -12.76 23.83
N LYS A 59 1.02 -12.86 24.77
CA LYS A 59 0.33 -14.10 25.13
C LYS A 59 -0.57 -14.66 24.01
N LEU A 60 -1.20 -13.80 23.21
CA LEU A 60 -2.02 -14.25 22.08
C LEU A 60 -1.14 -14.74 20.92
N LYS A 61 0.02 -14.10 20.70
CA LYS A 61 1.05 -14.59 19.77
C LYS A 61 1.71 -15.89 20.25
N SER A 62 1.95 -16.06 21.56
CA SER A 62 2.55 -17.31 22.09
C SER A 62 1.59 -18.50 22.07
N LYS A 63 0.27 -18.27 22.05
CA LYS A 63 -0.72 -19.34 21.87
C LYS A 63 -0.78 -19.86 20.43
N GLN A 64 -0.30 -19.10 19.45
CA GLN A 64 0.03 -19.63 18.13
C GLN A 64 1.46 -20.14 18.12
N LYS A 65 1.73 -21.17 18.94
CA LYS A 65 2.82 -22.09 18.63
C LYS A 65 2.27 -22.97 17.51
N THR A 66 2.20 -22.41 16.30
CA THR A 66 1.79 -23.16 15.11
C THR A 66 2.88 -24.19 14.92
N GLN A 67 2.57 -25.45 15.25
CA GLN A 67 3.37 -26.57 14.82
C GLN A 67 3.27 -26.52 13.30
N ILE A 68 4.37 -26.19 12.63
CA ILE A 68 4.45 -26.15 11.18
C ILE A 68 4.82 -27.58 10.77
N ASP A 69 4.08 -28.14 9.81
CA ASP A 69 4.40 -29.45 9.27
C ASP A 69 5.77 -29.41 8.57
N GLU A 70 6.55 -30.50 8.63
CA GLU A 70 7.93 -30.51 8.13
C GLU A 70 8.03 -30.15 6.63
N ALA A 71 7.03 -30.53 5.84
CA ALA A 71 6.93 -30.20 4.42
C ALA A 71 6.76 -28.68 4.19
N ASP A 72 5.99 -28.01 5.04
CA ASP A 72 5.68 -26.59 4.89
C ASP A 72 6.91 -25.70 5.14
N LYS A 73 7.92 -26.19 5.89
CA LYS A 73 9.14 -25.42 6.19
C LYS A 73 9.97 -25.08 4.96
N PHE A 74 9.88 -25.91 3.93
CA PHE A 74 10.63 -25.78 2.68
C PHE A 74 9.89 -24.94 1.63
N GLU A 75 8.68 -24.48 1.93
CA GLU A 75 7.91 -23.61 1.06
C GLU A 75 7.80 -22.19 1.62
N GLY A 76 7.79 -21.20 0.72
CA GLY A 76 7.57 -19.81 1.06
C GLY A 76 8.80 -19.10 1.62
N PHE A 77 8.60 -18.33 2.68
CA PHE A 77 9.59 -17.37 3.21
C PHE A 77 9.83 -17.57 4.70
N TRP A 78 11.08 -17.37 5.13
CA TRP A 78 11.40 -17.18 6.54
C TRP A 78 11.77 -15.72 6.80
N ARG A 79 11.06 -15.09 7.73
CA ARG A 79 11.34 -13.72 8.15
C ARG A 79 12.21 -13.72 9.39
N LEU A 80 13.41 -13.17 9.25
CA LEU A 80 14.40 -12.99 10.30
C LEU A 80 14.28 -11.57 10.87
N TYR A 81 14.14 -11.46 12.18
CA TYR A 81 13.95 -10.20 12.90
C TYR A 81 15.17 -9.86 13.78
N LYS A 82 15.30 -8.57 14.11
CA LYS A 82 16.27 -8.05 15.09
C LYS A 82 17.74 -8.30 14.71
N LEU A 83 18.04 -8.46 13.42
CA LEU A 83 19.41 -8.61 12.94
C LEU A 83 20.16 -7.29 13.11
N GLY A 84 21.11 -7.25 14.05
CA GLY A 84 21.79 -6.02 14.45
C GLY A 84 23.14 -5.87 13.75
N VAL A 85 23.29 -4.82 12.94
CA VAL A 85 24.54 -4.50 12.24
C VAL A 85 25.12 -3.21 12.82
N PRO A 86 26.35 -3.21 13.36
CA PRO A 86 27.02 -1.99 13.82
C PRO A 86 27.10 -0.94 12.72
N VAL A 87 26.90 0.34 13.07
CA VAL A 87 26.88 1.44 12.08
C VAL A 87 28.18 1.50 11.27
N HIS A 88 29.33 1.23 11.89
CA HIS A 88 30.62 1.29 11.22
C HIS A 88 30.83 0.19 10.16
N ARG A 89 30.02 -0.87 10.16
CA ARG A 89 30.06 -1.96 9.17
C ARG A 89 28.87 -1.91 8.20
N ASP A 90 28.01 -0.92 8.37
CA ASP A 90 26.81 -0.77 7.58
C ASP A 90 27.08 0.19 6.41
N PRO A 91 26.63 -0.12 5.18
CA PRO A 91 26.82 0.75 4.01
C PRO A 91 26.04 2.07 4.07
N GLY A 92 25.24 2.29 5.12
CA GLY A 92 24.54 3.55 5.34
C GLY A 92 23.06 3.51 4.95
N LYS A 93 22.35 4.59 5.23
CA LYS A 93 20.88 4.65 5.15
C LYS A 93 20.33 4.31 3.77
N ASP A 94 21.00 4.74 2.71
CA ASP A 94 20.47 4.70 1.34
C ASP A 94 20.72 3.36 0.64
N PHE A 95 21.50 2.47 1.25
CA PHE A 95 21.70 1.12 0.74
C PHE A 95 20.55 0.19 1.15
N LEU A 96 19.84 -0.32 0.15
CA LEU A 96 18.67 -1.21 0.31
C LEU A 96 18.99 -2.69 0.08
N GLY A 97 20.20 -3.02 -0.37
CA GLY A 97 20.63 -4.40 -0.60
C GLY A 97 21.03 -5.15 0.67
N VAL A 98 21.55 -6.36 0.48
CA VAL A 98 22.10 -7.20 1.55
C VAL A 98 23.62 -6.99 1.60
N SER A 99 24.12 -6.44 2.70
CA SER A 99 25.56 -6.22 2.90
C SER A 99 26.24 -7.43 3.53
N ASP A 100 27.56 -7.57 3.37
CA ASP A 100 28.33 -8.66 4.00
C ASP A 100 28.17 -8.69 5.52
N ALA A 101 28.05 -7.53 6.15
CA ALA A 101 27.86 -7.42 7.59
C ALA A 101 26.46 -7.93 8.01
N LEU A 102 25.44 -7.69 7.18
CA LEU A 102 24.11 -8.24 7.37
C LEU A 102 24.08 -9.76 7.10
N LEU A 103 24.74 -10.21 6.04
CA LEU A 103 24.87 -11.63 5.69
C LEU A 103 25.51 -12.44 6.84
N LYS A 104 26.50 -11.87 7.53
CA LYS A 104 27.08 -12.44 8.76
C LYS A 104 26.07 -12.58 9.90
N GLN A 105 25.15 -11.62 10.06
CA GLN A 105 24.08 -11.73 11.07
C GLN A 105 23.03 -12.76 10.66
N ILE A 106 22.72 -12.86 9.36
CA ILE A 106 21.80 -13.88 8.81
C ILE A 106 22.38 -15.27 9.05
N ALA A 107 23.64 -15.52 8.67
CA ALA A 107 24.31 -16.79 8.90
C ALA A 107 24.26 -17.19 10.38
N LYS A 108 24.53 -16.24 11.29
CA LYS A 108 24.41 -16.47 12.72
C LYS A 108 22.98 -16.82 13.16
N ALA A 109 21.96 -16.19 12.58
CA ALA A 109 20.56 -16.48 12.90
C ALA A 109 20.13 -17.88 12.41
N LEU A 110 20.62 -18.29 11.24
CA LEU A 110 20.40 -19.61 10.65
C LEU A 110 21.31 -20.70 11.24
N LYS A 111 22.27 -20.33 12.10
CA LYS A 111 23.37 -21.19 12.57
C LYS A 111 24.23 -21.76 11.43
N PHE A 112 24.29 -21.06 10.30
CA PHE A 112 25.07 -21.44 9.13
C PHE A 112 26.56 -21.11 9.33
N PRO A 113 27.51 -21.99 8.94
CA PRO A 113 28.91 -21.86 9.32
C PRO A 113 29.65 -20.70 8.62
N ALA A 114 29.36 -20.42 7.36
CA ALA A 114 30.11 -19.46 6.56
C ALA A 114 29.18 -18.47 5.85
N ALA A 115 29.19 -17.20 6.30
CA ALA A 115 28.34 -16.17 5.68
C ALA A 115 28.63 -15.98 4.18
N SER A 116 29.87 -16.15 3.73
CA SER A 116 30.26 -15.99 2.33
C SER A 116 29.65 -17.02 1.37
N MET A 117 29.16 -18.15 1.89
CA MET A 117 28.50 -19.17 1.07
C MET A 117 27.00 -18.92 0.94
N LEU A 118 26.44 -17.94 1.66
CA LEU A 118 25.03 -17.60 1.52
C LEU A 118 24.82 -16.69 0.31
N PRO A 119 23.92 -17.04 -0.63
CA PRO A 119 23.62 -16.20 -1.77
C PRO A 119 22.83 -14.96 -1.31
N PRO A 120 23.35 -13.73 -1.44
CA PRO A 120 22.63 -12.52 -1.03
C PRO A 120 21.31 -12.33 -1.80
N GLU A 121 21.19 -12.92 -3.00
CA GLU A 121 20.01 -12.83 -3.86
C GLU A 121 18.78 -13.54 -3.27
N ALA A 122 18.98 -14.51 -2.38
CA ALA A 122 17.91 -15.22 -1.68
C ALA A 122 17.30 -14.41 -0.52
N PHE A 123 17.89 -13.25 -0.19
CA PHE A 123 17.48 -12.43 0.93
C PHE A 123 17.00 -11.05 0.47
N SER A 124 15.93 -10.56 1.07
CA SER A 124 15.40 -9.22 0.81
C SER A 124 15.20 -8.44 2.09
N VAL A 125 15.61 -7.17 2.10
CA VAL A 125 15.47 -6.31 3.28
C VAL A 125 14.04 -5.75 3.32
N VAL A 126 13.25 -6.20 4.29
CA VAL A 126 11.89 -5.71 4.52
C VAL A 126 11.89 -4.40 5.28
N ARG A 127 12.81 -4.28 6.25
CA ARG A 127 12.91 -3.10 7.11
C ARG A 127 14.32 -2.90 7.59
N LYS A 128 14.77 -1.64 7.53
CA LYS A 128 15.96 -1.14 8.20
C LYS A 128 15.53 -0.07 9.21
N SER A 129 16.05 -0.13 10.43
CA SER A 129 15.71 0.83 11.48
C SER A 129 16.90 1.12 12.38
N PHE A 130 16.88 2.26 13.06
CA PHE A 130 17.95 2.68 13.97
C PHE A 130 17.34 3.17 15.29
N ASP A 131 17.84 2.68 16.43
CA ASP A 131 17.36 3.08 17.76
C ASP A 131 18.21 4.24 18.30
N ALA A 132 17.75 5.47 18.07
CA ALA A 132 18.48 6.69 18.40
C ALA A 132 18.59 7.01 19.92
N ARG A 133 18.01 6.18 20.80
CA ARG A 133 17.93 6.46 22.24
C ARG A 133 19.04 5.80 23.06
N LYS A 134 19.77 4.85 22.50
CA LYS A 134 20.74 4.03 23.24
C LYS A 134 22.14 4.62 23.15
N PHE A 135 22.37 5.72 23.88
CA PHE A 135 23.65 6.42 23.84
C PHE A 135 24.83 5.63 24.45
N LEU A 136 24.55 4.74 25.42
CA LEU A 136 25.56 3.90 26.09
C LEU A 136 25.85 2.56 25.39
N LYS A 137 25.12 2.22 24.33
CA LYS A 137 25.34 0.98 23.56
C LYS A 137 25.89 1.34 22.19
N GLU A 138 26.67 0.43 21.62
CA GLU A 138 27.17 0.60 20.26
C GLU A 138 26.00 0.87 19.29
N PRO A 139 26.06 1.97 18.52
CA PRO A 139 25.01 2.32 17.59
C PRO A 139 24.93 1.25 16.50
N LYS A 140 23.71 0.76 16.24
CA LYS A 140 23.48 -0.30 15.26
C LYS A 140 22.17 -0.11 14.50
N PHE A 141 22.20 -0.48 13.23
CA PHE A 141 21.00 -0.72 12.46
C PHE A 141 20.39 -2.06 12.85
N VAL A 142 19.07 -2.11 12.87
CA VAL A 142 18.27 -3.29 13.15
C VAL A 142 17.46 -3.61 11.91
N TYR A 143 17.71 -4.79 11.35
CA TYR A 143 17.12 -5.27 10.13
C TYR A 143 16.00 -6.28 10.38
N THR A 144 15.05 -6.31 9.45
CA THR A 144 14.13 -7.41 9.22
C THR A 144 14.32 -7.84 7.77
N VAL A 145 14.58 -9.13 7.58
CA VAL A 145 14.95 -9.72 6.28
C VAL A 145 14.03 -10.89 6.00
N ASP A 146 13.58 -10.98 4.76
CA ASP A 146 12.91 -12.18 4.24
C ASP A 146 13.91 -13.04 3.50
N MET A 147 13.86 -14.33 3.78
CA MET A 147 14.61 -15.39 3.11
C MET A 147 13.64 -16.18 2.24
N ASP A 148 13.84 -16.16 0.94
CA ASP A 148 13.10 -17.01 -0.01
C ASP A 148 13.71 -18.42 0.00
N VAL A 149 12.93 -19.41 0.42
CA VAL A 149 13.43 -20.76 0.63
C VAL A 149 13.75 -21.45 -0.69
N ASN A 150 12.88 -21.30 -1.69
CA ASN A 150 13.08 -21.92 -3.00
C ASN A 150 14.34 -21.37 -3.64
N LYS A 151 14.47 -20.04 -3.66
CA LYS A 151 15.64 -19.37 -4.23
C LYS A 151 16.93 -19.70 -3.47
N LEU A 152 16.86 -19.86 -2.16
CA LEU A 152 18.01 -20.25 -1.34
C LEU A 152 18.47 -21.67 -1.65
N LEU A 153 17.53 -22.63 -1.72
CA LEU A 153 17.84 -24.03 -2.01
C LEU A 153 18.33 -24.24 -3.44
N ASP A 154 17.80 -23.49 -4.41
CA ASP A 154 18.23 -23.53 -5.81
C ASP A 154 19.69 -23.07 -5.98
N LEU A 155 20.08 -22.05 -5.22
CA LEU A 155 21.43 -21.46 -5.28
C LEU A 155 22.43 -22.18 -4.38
N GLU A 156 22.02 -22.58 -3.19
CA GLU A 156 22.87 -23.24 -2.19
C GLU A 156 22.10 -24.41 -1.51
N PRO A 157 22.09 -25.61 -2.14
CA PRO A 157 21.34 -26.77 -1.64
C PRO A 157 21.77 -27.25 -0.24
N CYS A 158 23.02 -27.00 0.15
CA CYS A 158 23.57 -27.34 1.46
C CYS A 158 22.85 -26.63 2.62
N THR A 159 22.03 -25.61 2.35
CA THR A 159 21.23 -24.93 3.37
C THR A 159 20.05 -25.76 3.87
N TRP A 160 19.74 -26.89 3.21
CA TRP A 160 18.60 -27.75 3.54
C TRP A 160 18.58 -28.20 5.00
N ASP A 161 19.70 -28.69 5.53
CA ASP A 161 19.81 -29.16 6.93
C ASP A 161 19.50 -28.03 7.92
N PHE A 162 19.96 -26.82 7.63
CA PHE A 162 19.75 -25.66 8.48
C PHE A 162 18.28 -25.24 8.47
N ILE A 163 17.62 -25.28 7.31
CA ILE A 163 16.17 -25.00 7.18
C ILE A 163 15.35 -26.06 7.93
N PHE A 164 15.74 -27.33 7.83
CA PHE A 164 15.09 -28.41 8.56
C PHE A 164 15.10 -28.17 10.07
N GLU A 165 16.24 -27.72 10.61
CA GLU A 165 16.43 -27.36 12.02
C GLU A 165 15.77 -26.03 12.43
N LEU A 166 15.31 -25.20 11.49
CA LEU A 166 14.65 -23.94 11.84
C LEU A 166 13.33 -24.20 12.55
N GLU A 167 13.12 -23.40 13.60
CA GLU A 167 11.90 -23.39 14.38
C GLU A 167 11.36 -21.96 14.49
N PRO A 168 10.05 -21.75 14.33
CA PRO A 168 9.44 -20.44 14.48
C PRO A 168 9.56 -19.95 15.94
N LYS A 169 10.17 -18.78 16.11
CA LYS A 169 10.37 -18.09 17.39
C LYS A 169 9.82 -16.67 17.29
N VAL A 170 8.75 -16.42 18.04
CA VAL A 170 8.00 -15.15 17.99
C VAL A 170 8.92 -13.94 18.16
N GLY A 171 8.99 -13.09 17.11
CA GLY A 171 9.78 -11.86 17.11
C GLY A 171 11.29 -12.07 16.95
N GLU A 172 11.72 -13.25 16.51
CA GLU A 172 13.09 -13.56 16.09
C GLU A 172 13.09 -14.20 14.70
N ILE A 173 12.32 -15.27 14.51
CA ILE A 173 12.23 -16.01 13.24
C ILE A 173 10.77 -16.44 13.06
N GLU A 174 10.13 -16.05 11.96
CA GLU A 174 8.75 -16.46 11.65
C GLU A 174 8.70 -17.06 10.24
N HIS A 175 8.04 -18.21 10.09
CA HIS A 175 7.76 -18.80 8.78
C HIS A 175 6.49 -18.19 8.18
N LEU A 176 6.54 -17.96 6.88
CA LEU A 176 5.50 -17.37 6.06
C LEU A 176 5.30 -18.32 4.86
N PRO A 177 4.32 -19.26 4.91
CA PRO A 177 4.17 -20.31 3.91
C PRO A 177 3.83 -19.77 2.51
N HIS A 178 3.37 -18.52 2.45
CA HIS A 178 3.14 -17.82 1.20
C HIS A 178 3.94 -16.54 1.26
N GLU A 179 4.35 -16.05 0.09
CA GLU A 179 4.79 -14.67 -0.05
C GLU A 179 3.76 -13.79 0.63
N ARG A 180 4.11 -13.23 1.80
CA ARG A 180 3.47 -12.00 2.21
C ARG A 180 4.02 -11.00 1.23
N VAL A 181 3.34 -10.90 0.09
CA VAL A 181 3.60 -9.90 -0.95
C VAL A 181 3.83 -8.61 -0.20
N SER A 182 5.10 -8.27 -0.07
CA SER A 182 5.51 -7.08 0.62
C SER A 182 5.21 -5.97 -0.37
N GLY A 183 3.97 -5.50 -0.32
CA GLY A 183 3.66 -4.08 -0.50
C GLY A 183 3.95 -3.47 -1.87
N ASP A 184 3.25 -3.95 -2.89
CA ASP A 184 2.72 -3.03 -3.90
C ASP A 184 1.22 -3.27 -4.08
N VAL A 185 0.46 -2.19 -4.22
CA VAL A 185 -0.98 -2.20 -4.45
C VAL A 185 -1.29 -2.99 -5.71
N THR A 186 -0.45 -2.89 -6.75
CA THR A 186 -0.61 -3.61 -8.01
C THR A 186 -0.59 -5.13 -7.85
N SER A 187 0.32 -5.67 -7.03
CA SER A 187 0.36 -7.12 -6.77
C SER A 187 -0.88 -7.63 -6.01
N ILE A 188 -1.43 -6.81 -5.10
CA ILE A 188 -2.70 -7.12 -4.41
C ILE A 188 -3.86 -7.14 -5.42
N ILE A 189 -3.90 -6.18 -6.33
CA ILE A 189 -4.92 -6.07 -7.39
C ILE A 189 -4.85 -7.27 -8.33
N GLN A 190 -3.65 -7.63 -8.80
CA GLN A 190 -3.43 -8.78 -9.67
C GLN A 190 -3.83 -10.10 -9.00
N ASN A 191 -3.56 -10.27 -7.71
CA ASN A 191 -4.02 -11.45 -6.96
C ASN A 191 -5.54 -11.50 -6.88
N TYR A 192 -6.19 -10.38 -6.59
CA TYR A 192 -7.65 -10.32 -6.57
C TYR A 192 -8.25 -10.66 -7.94
N ARG A 193 -7.62 -10.17 -9.02
CA ARG A 193 -7.99 -10.50 -10.40
C ARG A 193 -7.83 -11.98 -10.72
N ARG A 194 -6.70 -12.60 -10.35
CA ARG A 194 -6.49 -14.05 -10.55
C ARG A 194 -7.55 -14.91 -9.85
N ILE A 195 -7.95 -14.50 -8.65
CA ILE A 195 -9.04 -15.16 -7.89
C ILE A 195 -10.39 -14.97 -8.59
N TYR A 196 -10.69 -13.77 -9.07
CA TYR A 196 -11.97 -13.44 -9.70
C TYR A 196 -12.12 -14.03 -11.12
N ASP A 197 -11.03 -14.03 -11.89
CA ASP A 197 -10.97 -14.57 -13.25
C ASP A 197 -10.77 -16.11 -13.26
N GLY A 198 -10.79 -16.78 -12.09
CA GLY A 198 -10.85 -18.24 -11.98
C GLY A 198 -9.56 -19.00 -12.36
N THR A 199 -8.39 -18.35 -12.33
CA THR A 199 -7.11 -18.95 -12.78
C THR A 199 -6.32 -19.66 -11.69
N VAL A 200 -6.83 -19.73 -10.46
CA VAL A 200 -6.27 -20.56 -9.38
C VAL A 200 -7.36 -21.55 -8.93
N PRO A 201 -7.10 -22.88 -8.97
CA PRO A 201 -8.05 -23.83 -8.43
C PRO A 201 -8.10 -23.63 -6.91
N ILE A 202 -9.23 -23.15 -6.42
CA ILE A 202 -9.60 -23.32 -5.01
C ILE A 202 -9.65 -24.83 -4.81
N LYS A 203 -8.68 -25.39 -4.08
CA LYS A 203 -8.75 -26.77 -3.58
C LYS A 203 -9.83 -26.82 -2.48
N ASP A 204 -11.08 -26.77 -2.91
CA ASP A 204 -12.21 -27.28 -2.13
C ASP A 204 -12.88 -28.32 -3.02
N GLY A 205 -12.77 -29.58 -2.59
CA GLY A 205 -13.34 -30.71 -3.30
C GLY A 205 -14.85 -30.58 -3.41
N ASN A 206 -15.35 -30.35 -4.62
CA ASN A 206 -16.38 -31.18 -5.26
C ASN A 206 -16.67 -30.68 -6.68
N ASN A 207 -16.53 -31.60 -7.64
CA ASN A 207 -16.84 -31.43 -9.05
C ASN A 207 -18.31 -31.09 -9.27
N GLN A 208 -18.60 -29.95 -9.89
CA GLN A 208 -19.72 -29.81 -10.82
C GLN A 208 -19.30 -28.91 -12.00
N HIS A 209 -19.21 -29.53 -13.18
CA HIS A 209 -19.07 -28.85 -14.45
C HIS A 209 -20.23 -27.87 -14.65
N SER A 210 -19.91 -26.60 -14.90
CA SER A 210 -20.87 -25.63 -15.45
C SER A 210 -20.30 -25.02 -16.72
N GLU A 211 -21.05 -25.19 -17.80
CA GLU A 211 -20.82 -24.69 -19.15
C GLU A 211 -20.57 -23.16 -19.19
N PRO A 212 -19.81 -22.66 -20.19
CA PRO A 212 -19.47 -21.24 -20.28
C PRO A 212 -20.70 -20.44 -20.73
N HIS A 213 -21.45 -19.92 -19.76
CA HIS A 213 -22.47 -18.91 -20.02
C HIS A 213 -21.79 -17.64 -20.57
N LYS A 214 -21.96 -17.39 -21.88
CA LYS A 214 -21.62 -16.13 -22.54
C LYS A 214 -22.38 -14.98 -21.88
N HIS A 215 -21.73 -14.27 -20.96
CA HIS A 215 -22.27 -13.04 -20.39
C HIS A 215 -22.14 -11.86 -21.37
N PRO A 216 -23.14 -10.96 -21.41
CA PRO A 216 -23.21 -9.87 -22.38
C PRO A 216 -22.10 -8.85 -22.12
N THR A 217 -21.67 -8.17 -23.18
CA THR A 217 -20.68 -7.09 -23.19
C THR A 217 -20.94 -6.06 -22.08
N THR A 218 -20.29 -6.24 -20.93
CA THR A 218 -20.42 -5.34 -19.79
C THR A 218 -19.68 -4.06 -20.10
N LYS A 219 -20.41 -2.94 -20.24
CA LYS A 219 -19.80 -1.61 -20.41
C LYS A 219 -18.89 -1.33 -19.21
N LYS A 220 -17.67 -0.83 -19.48
CA LYS A 220 -16.72 -0.45 -18.43
C LYS A 220 -17.39 0.54 -17.45
N PRO A 221 -17.27 0.34 -16.13
CA PRO A 221 -17.82 1.27 -15.15
C PRO A 221 -17.09 2.61 -15.28
N ARG A 222 -17.84 3.71 -15.40
CA ARG A 222 -17.27 5.07 -15.48
C ARG A 222 -17.22 5.69 -14.09
N VAL A 223 -16.04 6.13 -13.65
CA VAL A 223 -15.82 6.66 -12.31
C VAL A 223 -15.15 8.03 -12.38
N VAL A 224 -15.64 9.00 -11.63
CA VAL A 224 -14.99 10.30 -11.47
C VAL A 224 -14.32 10.35 -10.10
N VAL A 225 -13.04 10.68 -10.06
CA VAL A 225 -12.27 10.90 -8.84
C VAL A 225 -11.96 12.40 -8.75
N VAL A 226 -12.23 12.99 -7.59
CA VAL A 226 -11.99 14.42 -7.34
C VAL A 226 -10.87 14.58 -6.33
N GLY A 227 -9.86 15.35 -6.70
CA GLY A 227 -8.61 15.56 -5.99
C GLY A 227 -7.50 14.65 -6.54
N SER A 228 -6.41 15.22 -7.07
CA SER A 228 -5.21 14.48 -7.50
C SER A 228 -4.17 14.38 -6.38
N GLY A 229 -4.60 14.40 -5.12
CA GLY A 229 -3.76 14.05 -3.97
C GLY A 229 -3.36 12.58 -3.98
N PRO A 230 -2.53 12.11 -3.04
CA PRO A 230 -2.10 10.71 -3.01
C PRO A 230 -3.28 9.74 -3.00
N SER A 231 -4.31 10.02 -2.19
CA SER A 231 -5.52 9.18 -2.15
C SER A 231 -6.27 9.11 -3.47
N GLY A 232 -6.35 10.22 -4.21
CA GLY A 232 -7.08 10.26 -5.47
C GLY A 232 -6.31 9.57 -6.59
N LEU A 233 -5.00 9.82 -6.68
CA LEU A 233 -4.11 9.12 -7.61
C LEU A 233 -4.13 7.61 -7.37
N PHE A 234 -3.98 7.16 -6.12
CA PHE A 234 -4.07 5.72 -5.80
C PHE A 234 -5.45 5.15 -6.14
N ALA A 235 -6.54 5.84 -5.81
CA ALA A 235 -7.88 5.37 -6.15
C ALA A 235 -8.06 5.25 -7.67
N SER A 236 -7.63 6.25 -8.43
CA SER A 236 -7.70 6.24 -9.90
C SER A 236 -6.88 5.12 -10.51
N LEU A 237 -5.65 4.90 -10.03
CA LEU A 237 -4.78 3.81 -10.47
C LEU A 237 -5.46 2.45 -10.24
N VAL A 238 -5.91 2.20 -9.02
CA VAL A 238 -6.57 0.94 -8.64
C VAL A 238 -7.80 0.70 -9.51
N LEU A 239 -8.68 1.69 -9.64
CA LEU A 239 -9.90 1.58 -10.44
C LEU A 239 -9.61 1.31 -11.92
N ALA A 240 -8.59 1.98 -12.48
CA ALA A 240 -8.16 1.78 -13.86
C ALA A 240 -7.57 0.38 -14.08
N GLU A 241 -6.76 -0.14 -13.15
CA GLU A 241 -6.22 -1.51 -13.21
C GLU A 241 -7.33 -2.58 -13.18
N PHE A 242 -8.43 -2.32 -12.46
CA PHE A 242 -9.65 -3.13 -12.46
C PHE A 242 -10.56 -2.93 -13.68
N GLY A 243 -10.16 -2.09 -14.65
CA GLY A 243 -10.85 -1.92 -15.93
C GLY A 243 -11.96 -0.86 -15.93
N ALA A 244 -12.03 0.00 -14.91
CA ALA A 244 -12.91 1.16 -14.92
C ALA A 244 -12.39 2.25 -15.87
N ASP A 245 -13.31 3.03 -16.44
CA ASP A 245 -13.03 4.27 -17.16
C ASP A 245 -13.00 5.42 -16.15
N VAL A 246 -11.80 5.87 -15.74
CA VAL A 246 -11.62 6.82 -14.65
C VAL A 246 -11.32 8.23 -15.19
N THR A 247 -12.09 9.22 -14.75
CA THR A 247 -11.79 10.65 -14.96
C THR A 247 -11.33 11.26 -13.65
N LEU A 248 -10.08 11.72 -13.58
CA LEU A 248 -9.51 12.40 -12.42
C LEU A 248 -9.62 13.92 -12.61
N LEU A 249 -10.14 14.62 -11.60
CA LEU A 249 -10.30 16.07 -11.59
C LEU A 249 -9.51 16.66 -10.42
N GLU A 250 -8.70 17.69 -10.67
CA GLU A 250 -8.04 18.49 -9.63
C GLU A 250 -8.42 19.95 -9.83
N ARG A 251 -8.67 20.65 -8.72
CA ARG A 251 -9.04 22.08 -8.77
C ARG A 251 -7.82 22.97 -8.97
N GLY A 252 -6.67 22.57 -8.42
CA GLY A 252 -5.45 23.35 -8.51
C GLY A 252 -4.63 23.09 -9.76
N GLN A 253 -3.44 23.68 -9.77
CA GLN A 253 -2.57 23.68 -10.93
C GLN A 253 -1.65 22.45 -10.97
N ALA A 254 -1.12 22.17 -12.17
CA ALA A 254 -0.09 21.15 -12.38
C ALA A 254 1.18 21.44 -11.56
N VAL A 255 1.97 20.40 -11.26
CA VAL A 255 3.14 20.44 -10.35
C VAL A 255 4.05 21.64 -10.61
N GLU A 256 4.42 21.88 -11.86
CA GLU A 256 5.33 22.95 -12.26
C GLU A 256 4.78 24.35 -11.95
N GLN A 257 3.50 24.59 -12.28
CA GLN A 257 2.87 25.89 -12.03
C GLN A 257 2.59 26.07 -10.53
N ARG A 258 2.17 25.00 -9.85
CA ARG A 258 1.96 24.98 -8.40
C ARG A 258 3.25 25.30 -7.64
N GLY A 259 4.39 24.76 -8.08
CA GLY A 259 5.70 25.07 -7.51
C GLY A 259 6.03 26.56 -7.58
N ARG A 260 5.74 27.20 -8.72
CA ARG A 260 5.90 28.66 -8.89
C ARG A 260 4.98 29.46 -7.96
N ASP A 261 3.71 29.07 -7.87
CA ASP A 261 2.72 29.75 -7.02
C ASP A 261 3.07 29.62 -5.53
N ILE A 262 3.56 28.45 -5.10
CA ILE A 262 4.09 28.24 -3.74
C ILE A 262 5.34 29.08 -3.51
N GLY A 263 6.25 29.16 -4.48
CA GLY A 263 7.43 30.03 -4.40
C GLY A 263 7.05 31.51 -4.24
N ALA A 264 6.08 31.98 -5.01
CA ALA A 264 5.54 33.34 -4.90
C ALA A 264 4.89 33.59 -3.53
N LEU A 265 4.17 32.60 -2.98
CA LEU A 265 3.62 32.68 -1.64
C LEU A 265 4.72 32.76 -0.57
N VAL A 266 5.77 31.94 -0.67
CA VAL A 266 6.85 31.90 0.32
C VAL A 266 7.65 33.20 0.32
N VAL A 267 8.09 33.65 -0.87
CA VAL A 267 9.01 34.78 -1.04
C VAL A 267 8.28 36.12 -1.04
N ARG A 268 7.17 36.22 -1.79
CA ARG A 268 6.47 37.49 -2.04
C ARG A 268 5.17 37.65 -1.24
N LYS A 269 4.79 36.63 -0.46
CA LYS A 269 3.51 36.59 0.30
C LYS A 269 2.27 36.73 -0.57
N ILE A 270 2.37 36.35 -1.85
CA ILE A 270 1.24 36.37 -2.78
C ILE A 270 0.58 34.99 -2.75
N LEU A 271 -0.66 34.94 -2.27
CA LEU A 271 -1.44 33.71 -2.20
C LEU A 271 -2.30 33.53 -3.44
N GLN A 272 -2.13 32.40 -4.12
CA GLN A 272 -3.10 31.92 -5.09
C GLN A 272 -4.08 30.94 -4.42
N LEU A 273 -5.38 31.25 -4.45
CA LEU A 273 -6.41 30.51 -3.70
C LEU A 273 -6.62 29.10 -4.24
N GLU A 274 -6.45 28.90 -5.54
CA GLU A 274 -6.58 27.60 -6.21
C GLU A 274 -5.25 26.84 -6.32
N SER A 275 -4.11 27.44 -5.97
CA SER A 275 -2.79 26.85 -6.18
C SER A 275 -1.86 27.17 -5.01
N ASN A 276 -1.81 26.27 -4.04
CA ASN A 276 -1.13 26.48 -2.77
C ASN A 276 -0.75 25.14 -2.11
N PHE A 277 -0.34 25.19 -0.84
CA PHE A 277 0.02 23.99 -0.09
C PHE A 277 -1.10 22.93 -0.01
N CYS A 278 -2.36 23.35 -0.06
CA CYS A 278 -3.51 22.45 0.04
C CYS A 278 -4.05 21.98 -1.32
N PHE A 279 -3.91 22.80 -2.38
CA PHE A 279 -4.54 22.55 -3.69
C PHE A 279 -3.53 22.50 -4.84
N GLY A 280 -3.81 21.61 -5.79
CA GLY A 280 -2.97 21.33 -6.96
C GLY A 280 -2.37 19.93 -6.94
N GLU A 281 -1.68 19.61 -8.02
CA GLU A 281 -1.11 18.30 -8.26
C GLU A 281 -0.02 17.94 -7.22
N VAL A 282 0.11 16.65 -6.92
CA VAL A 282 1.13 16.13 -6.00
C VAL A 282 2.50 16.35 -6.62
N ILE A 283 3.34 17.09 -5.90
CA ILE A 283 4.77 17.21 -6.21
C ILE A 283 5.39 15.85 -5.88
N SER A 284 5.91 15.17 -6.91
CA SER A 284 6.68 13.93 -6.75
C SER A 284 8.13 14.21 -6.39
#